data_AF-A0A8J3KW94-F1
#
_entry.id   AF-A0A8J3KW94-F1
#
_cell.length_a   1.000
_cell.length_b   1.000
_cell.length_c   1.000
_cell.angle_alpha   90.00
_cell.angle_beta   90.00
_cell.angle_gamma   90.00
#
_symmetry.space_group_name_H-M   'P 1'
#
loop_
_entity.id
_entity.type
_entity.pdbx_description
1 polymer ?
#
loop_
_entity_poly.entity_id
_entity_poly.type
_entity_poly.pdbx_seq_one_letter_code
_entity_poly.pdbx_strand_id
1 'polypeptide(L)'
;MPLVPDDDDTVPESLFAVLRQAVLDGPGSTPSRVRHVVAHAKLDEVSHELRGYVETMREHAWRSTDEQVRELLAVGWSEDQVYELTVAVALGAGQRRLDAGLAAITRAQQRSGEPAPAVRAVPVQSAAAPAATQAEVTRHAAA
;
A
#
# COMPACT_ATOMS: atom_id res chain seq x y z
N MET A 1 16.13 23.89 -17.90
CA MET A 1 16.75 22.75 -17.19
C MET A 1 17.06 21.68 -18.22
N PRO A 2 18.35 21.37 -18.47
CA PRO A 2 18.69 20.22 -19.30
C PRO A 2 18.46 18.94 -18.49
N LEU A 3 17.92 17.91 -19.15
CA LEU A 3 17.92 16.53 -18.66
C LEU A 3 19.37 16.11 -18.42
N VAL A 4 19.66 15.65 -17.20
CA VAL A 4 20.93 14.98 -16.87
C VAL A 4 20.89 13.59 -17.53
N PRO A 5 21.94 13.19 -18.28
CA PRO A 5 21.99 11.91 -18.98
C PRO A 5 22.05 10.70 -18.04
N ASP A 6 21.37 9.63 -18.46
CA ASP A 6 21.21 8.32 -17.80
C ASP A 6 22.47 7.42 -17.87
N ASP A 7 23.62 7.90 -17.39
CA ASP A 7 24.81 7.05 -17.24
C ASP A 7 25.35 7.14 -15.81
N ASP A 8 25.06 6.14 -14.97
CA ASP A 8 25.78 5.95 -13.71
C ASP A 8 25.85 4.47 -13.28
N ASP A 9 26.78 3.74 -13.90
CA ASP A 9 27.37 2.48 -13.41
C ASP A 9 28.31 2.69 -12.19
N THR A 10 28.13 3.78 -11.42
CA THR A 10 28.92 4.11 -10.23
C THR A 10 28.05 4.49 -9.02
N VAL A 11 26.86 3.91 -8.88
CA VAL A 11 25.85 4.15 -7.81
C VAL A 11 26.36 4.95 -6.58
N PRO A 12 26.37 6.29 -6.64
CA PRO A 12 26.17 7.06 -5.42
C PRO A 12 24.81 6.59 -4.87
N GLU A 13 24.72 6.36 -3.55
CA GLU A 13 23.47 5.92 -2.92
C GLU A 13 22.28 6.65 -3.54
N SER A 14 21.29 5.91 -4.05
CA SER A 14 20.16 6.49 -4.78
C SER A 14 19.63 7.74 -4.06
N LEU A 15 19.18 8.77 -4.79
CA LEU A 15 18.69 10.02 -4.18
C LEU A 15 17.68 9.77 -3.04
N PHE A 16 16.89 8.69 -3.16
CA PHE A 16 15.99 8.23 -2.12
C PHE A 16 16.70 7.76 -0.84
N ALA A 17 17.81 7.02 -0.96
CA ALA A 17 18.64 6.62 0.18
C ALA A 17 19.28 7.83 0.87
N VAL A 18 19.76 8.82 0.12
CA VAL A 18 20.28 10.08 0.66
C VAL A 18 19.18 10.84 1.42
N LEU A 19 17.99 11.00 0.82
CA LEU A 19 16.85 11.62 1.48
C LEU A 19 16.46 10.88 2.77
N ARG A 20 16.42 9.55 2.71
CA ARG A 20 16.06 8.71 3.86
C ARG A 20 17.05 8.88 5.00
N GLN A 21 18.35 8.89 4.70
CA GLN A 21 19.39 9.15 5.69
C GLN A 21 19.21 10.55 6.29
N ALA A 22 19.03 11.59 5.46
CA ALA A 22 18.90 12.96 5.93
C ALA A 22 17.69 13.14 6.88
N VAL A 23 16.54 12.54 6.54
CA VAL A 23 15.31 12.66 7.34
C VAL A 23 15.37 11.83 8.63
N LEU A 24 15.90 10.60 8.57
CA LEU A 24 15.83 9.70 9.72
C LEU A 24 17.03 9.85 10.66
N ASP A 25 18.22 10.04 10.10
CA ASP A 25 19.50 9.99 10.82
C ASP A 25 20.22 11.35 10.86
N GLY A 26 19.78 12.34 10.07
CA GLY A 26 20.32 13.68 10.05
C GLY A 26 20.11 14.47 11.36
N PRO A 27 20.72 15.66 11.48
CA PRO A 27 20.50 16.54 12.63
C PRO A 27 19.03 16.95 12.72
N GLY A 28 18.51 17.03 13.94
CA GLY A 28 17.14 17.50 14.21
C GLY A 28 16.83 17.57 15.70
N SER A 29 15.72 18.21 16.03
CA SER A 29 15.17 18.40 17.39
C SER A 29 14.57 17.11 17.96
N THR A 30 14.18 16.18 17.08
CA THR A 30 13.67 14.86 17.46
C THR A 30 14.80 13.82 17.44
N PRO A 31 14.94 12.95 18.45
CA PRO A 31 15.91 11.86 18.40
C PRO A 31 15.66 10.94 17.18
N SER A 32 16.72 10.54 16.48
CA SER A 32 16.65 9.67 15.29
C SER A 32 15.82 8.41 15.53
N ARG A 33 15.95 7.80 16.72
CA ARG A 33 15.16 6.63 17.11
C ARG A 33 13.65 6.86 17.01
N VAL A 34 13.16 8.02 17.45
CA VAL A 34 11.72 8.35 17.40
C VAL A 34 11.28 8.55 15.96
N ARG A 35 12.09 9.25 15.14
CA ARG A 35 11.82 9.41 13.70
C ARG A 35 11.74 8.07 12.97
N HIS A 36 12.64 7.12 13.29
CA HIS A 36 12.57 5.76 12.77
C HIS A 36 11.29 5.04 13.19
N VAL A 37 10.89 5.10 14.47
CA VAL A 37 9.67 4.47 14.97
C VAL A 37 8.43 4.97 14.20
N VAL A 38 8.27 6.29 14.05
CA VAL A 38 7.10 6.85 13.35
C VAL A 38 7.15 6.62 11.84
N ALA A 39 8.34 6.60 11.22
CA ALA A 39 8.49 6.29 9.79
C ALA A 39 8.03 4.85 9.48
N HIS A 40 8.43 3.89 10.31
CA HIS A 40 7.95 2.51 10.19
C HIS A 40 6.47 2.38 10.58
N ALA A 41 5.93 3.38 11.29
CA ALA A 41 4.55 3.44 11.78
C ALA A 41 4.13 2.18 12.53
N LYS A 42 5.07 1.60 13.28
CA LYS A 42 4.80 0.55 14.25
C LYS A 42 4.07 1.17 15.43
N LEU A 43 2.75 1.30 15.29
CA LEU A 43 1.94 2.08 16.22
C LEU A 43 2.13 1.59 17.66
N ASP A 44 2.36 0.30 17.88
CA ASP A 44 2.72 -0.31 19.16
C ASP A 44 4.00 0.26 19.81
N GLU A 45 4.99 0.65 19.01
CA GLU A 45 6.24 1.28 19.47
C GLU A 45 6.13 2.82 19.57
N VAL A 46 5.08 3.43 19.00
CA VAL A 46 4.81 4.88 19.06
C VAL A 46 4.22 5.24 20.43
N SER A 47 4.73 6.33 21.02
CA SER A 47 4.22 6.86 22.29
C SER A 47 2.73 7.18 22.20
N HIS A 48 2.03 7.10 23.33
CA HIS A 48 0.58 7.25 23.35
C HIS A 48 0.13 8.61 22.77
N GLU A 49 0.89 9.66 23.05
CA GLU A 49 0.63 11.03 22.63
C GLU A 49 0.71 11.19 21.11
N LEU A 50 1.65 10.50 20.46
CA LEU A 50 1.86 10.59 19.01
C LEU A 50 0.99 9.64 18.20
N ARG A 51 0.43 8.59 18.81
CA ARG A 51 -0.21 7.47 18.10
C ARG A 51 -1.34 7.94 17.17
N GLY A 52 -2.26 8.76 17.67
CA GLY A 52 -3.39 9.25 16.88
C GLY A 52 -2.97 10.15 15.72
N TYR A 53 -1.96 11.00 15.95
CA TYR A 53 -1.39 11.85 14.90
C TYR A 53 -0.67 11.03 13.83
N VAL A 54 0.18 10.08 14.24
CA VAL A 54 0.93 9.18 13.32
C VAL A 54 -0.02 8.30 12.50
N GLU A 55 -1.08 7.77 13.11
CA GLU A 55 -2.11 7.02 12.40
C GLU A 55 -2.84 7.87 11.36
N THR A 56 -3.22 9.11 11.74
CA THR A 56 -3.82 10.07 10.80
C THR A 56 -2.87 10.36 9.64
N MET A 57 -1.61 10.70 9.92
CA MET A 57 -0.64 11.03 8.87
C MET A 57 -0.33 9.84 7.95
N ARG A 58 -0.38 8.60 8.47
CA ARG A 58 -0.13 7.39 7.68
C ARG A 58 -1.27 7.08 6.70
N GLU A 59 -2.51 7.08 7.21
CA GLU A 59 -3.68 6.55 6.51
C GLU A 59 -4.58 7.64 5.94
N HIS A 60 -4.64 8.81 6.60
CA HIS A 60 -5.61 9.87 6.35
C HIS A 60 -4.97 11.26 6.39
N ALA A 61 -3.80 11.45 5.77
CA ALA A 61 -3.06 12.71 5.84
C ALA A 61 -3.87 13.94 5.39
N TRP A 62 -4.86 13.75 4.52
CA TRP A 62 -5.80 14.81 4.09
C TRP A 62 -6.81 15.23 5.17
N ARG A 63 -6.85 14.53 6.31
CA ARG A 63 -7.65 14.84 7.49
C ARG A 63 -6.80 15.41 8.63
N SER A 64 -5.53 15.74 8.40
CA SER A 64 -4.75 16.45 9.41
C SER A 64 -5.43 17.77 9.78
N THR A 65 -5.37 18.12 11.05
CA THR A 65 -5.99 19.35 11.56
C THR A 65 -5.02 20.13 12.43
N ASP A 66 -5.23 21.45 12.50
CA ASP A 66 -4.47 22.33 13.39
C ASP A 66 -4.71 22.00 14.88
N GLU A 67 -5.85 21.39 15.23
CA GLU A 67 -6.13 20.92 16.59
C GLU A 67 -5.15 19.83 17.02
N GLN A 68 -4.91 18.83 16.16
CA GLN A 68 -3.97 17.75 16.47
C GLN A 68 -2.55 18.29 16.70
N VAL A 69 -2.14 19.31 15.92
CA VAL A 69 -0.85 19.97 16.15
C VAL A 69 -0.85 20.70 17.49
N ARG A 70 -1.89 21.49 17.79
CA ARG A 70 -1.99 22.22 19.06
C ARG A 70 -2.01 21.29 20.28
N GLU A 71 -2.68 20.14 20.20
CA GLU A 71 -2.67 19.12 21.26
C GLU A 71 -1.26 18.60 21.53
N LEU A 72 -0.48 18.32 20.48
CA LEU A 72 0.92 17.91 20.61
C LEU A 72 1.80 19.01 21.22
N LEU A 73 1.60 20.27 20.81
CA LEU A 73 2.31 21.40 21.39
C LEU A 73 1.97 21.58 22.88
N ALA A 74 0.71 21.40 23.25
CA ALA A 74 0.24 21.54 24.63
C ALA A 74 0.85 20.49 25.59
N VAL A 75 1.24 19.32 25.08
CA VAL A 75 1.93 18.27 25.86
C VAL A 75 3.45 18.35 25.80
N GLY A 76 4.00 19.39 25.17
CA GLY A 76 5.43 19.74 25.24
C GLY A 76 6.25 19.39 24.00
N TRP A 77 5.63 18.95 22.90
CA TRP A 77 6.34 18.86 21.61
C TRP A 77 6.58 20.25 21.05
N SER A 78 7.72 20.48 20.40
CA SER A 78 7.95 21.71 19.63
C SER A 78 7.38 21.63 18.22
N GLU A 79 7.16 22.77 17.58
CA GLU A 79 6.74 22.81 16.16
C GLU A 79 7.76 22.10 15.25
N ASP A 80 9.06 22.29 15.50
CA ASP A 80 10.13 21.59 14.77
C ASP A 80 10.03 20.07 14.93
N GLN A 81 9.73 19.58 16.14
CA GLN A 81 9.57 18.14 16.38
C GLN A 81 8.34 17.59 15.66
N VAL A 82 7.21 18.30 15.73
CA VAL A 82 5.99 17.89 15.01
C VAL A 82 6.24 17.87 13.50
N TYR A 83 6.94 18.88 12.95
CA TYR A 83 7.33 18.92 11.55
C TYR A 83 8.23 17.73 11.17
N GLU A 84 9.30 17.46 11.92
CA GLU A 84 10.20 16.34 11.68
C GLU A 84 9.47 14.98 11.70
N LEU A 85 8.58 14.79 12.68
CA LEU A 85 7.77 13.57 12.79
C LEU A 85 6.82 13.43 11.60
N THR A 86 6.20 14.52 11.16
CA THR A 86 5.32 14.56 9.97
C THR A 86 6.08 14.10 8.72
N VAL A 87 7.27 14.66 8.49
CA VAL A 87 8.12 14.31 7.35
C VAL A 87 8.56 12.84 7.44
N ALA A 88 8.96 12.37 8.63
CA ALA A 88 9.35 10.97 8.84
C ALA A 88 8.20 9.99 8.55
N VAL A 89 6.98 10.28 9.03
CA VAL A 89 5.79 9.45 8.74
C VAL A 89 5.48 9.44 7.24
N ALA A 90 5.48 10.61 6.59
CA ALA A 90 5.22 10.73 5.17
C ALA A 90 6.24 9.97 4.32
N LEU A 91 7.53 10.10 4.65
CA LEU A 91 8.61 9.37 4.00
C LEU A 91 8.41 7.85 4.09
N GLY A 92 8.19 7.33 5.30
CA GLY A 92 7.99 5.90 5.51
C GLY A 92 6.71 5.37 4.85
N ALA A 93 5.64 6.16 4.86
CA ALA A 93 4.40 5.81 4.15
C ALA A 93 4.59 5.80 2.63
N GLY A 94 5.37 6.73 2.07
CA GLY A 94 5.77 6.73 0.67
C GLY A 94 6.62 5.52 0.31
N GLN A 95 7.65 5.21 1.12
CA GLN A 95 8.54 4.07 0.93
C GLN A 95 7.76 2.74 0.88
N ARG A 96 6.86 2.50 1.84
CA ARG A 96 6.03 1.29 1.85
C ARG A 96 5.20 1.12 0.57
N ARG A 97 4.63 2.22 0.06
CA ARG A 97 3.82 2.19 -1.18
C ARG A 97 4.70 1.92 -2.40
N LEU A 98 5.89 2.50 -2.46
CA LEU A 98 6.87 2.24 -3.52
C LEU A 98 7.30 0.77 -3.53
N ASP A 99 7.73 0.24 -2.38
CA ASP A 99 8.18 -1.15 -2.25
C ASP A 99 7.08 -2.14 -2.62
N ALA A 100 5.84 -1.88 -2.17
CA ALA A 100 4.67 -2.69 -2.52
C ALA A 100 4.38 -2.67 -4.03
N GLY A 101 4.48 -1.49 -4.66
CA GLY A 101 4.28 -1.33 -6.11
C GLY A 101 5.31 -2.08 -6.94
N LEU A 102 6.60 -1.92 -6.61
CA LEU A 102 7.70 -2.64 -7.27
C LEU A 102 7.54 -4.16 -7.12
N ALA A 103 7.23 -4.62 -5.91
CA ALA A 103 6.98 -6.05 -5.67
C ALA A 103 5.77 -6.58 -6.45
N ALA A 104 4.72 -5.77 -6.65
CA ALA A 104 3.58 -6.15 -7.48
C ALA A 104 3.97 -6.30 -8.97
N ILE A 105 4.78 -5.37 -9.49
CA ILE A 105 5.30 -5.41 -10.87
C ILE A 105 6.17 -6.66 -11.08
N THR A 106 7.12 -6.92 -10.18
CA THR A 106 7.99 -8.11 -10.26
C THR A 106 7.16 -9.41 -10.27
N ARG A 107 6.16 -9.53 -9.39
CA ARG A 107 5.25 -10.70 -9.38
C ARG A 107 4.42 -10.82 -10.66
N ALA A 108 4.02 -9.70 -11.27
CA ALA A 108 3.31 -9.73 -12.54
C ALA A 108 4.20 -10.22 -13.69
N GLN A 109 5.46 -9.78 -13.74
CA GLN A 109 6.44 -10.23 -14.73
C GLN A 109 6.74 -11.73 -14.62
N GLN A 110 6.86 -12.25 -13.40
CA GLN A 110 7.07 -13.68 -13.15
C GLN A 110 5.91 -14.54 -13.65
N ARG A 111 4.65 -14.13 -13.42
CA ARG A 111 3.46 -14.84 -13.91
C ARG A 111 3.35 -14.87 -15.43
N SER A 112 3.82 -13.83 -16.12
CA SER A 112 3.81 -13.78 -17.60
C SER A 112 4.92 -14.64 -18.23
N GLY A 113 5.97 -14.97 -17.47
CA GLY A 113 7.08 -15.83 -17.91
C GLY A 113 6.86 -17.32 -17.65
N GLU A 114 5.83 -17.70 -16.89
CA GLU A 114 5.51 -19.09 -16.62
C GLU A 114 4.63 -19.66 -17.75
N PRO A 115 5.00 -20.80 -18.38
CA PRO A 115 4.15 -21.40 -19.40
C PRO A 115 2.78 -21.67 -18.79
N ALA A 116 1.73 -21.19 -19.47
CA ALA A 116 0.35 -21.31 -19.01
C ALA A 116 0.12 -22.72 -18.45
N PRO A 117 -0.34 -22.87 -17.19
CA PRO A 117 -0.65 -24.19 -16.66
C PRO A 117 -1.63 -24.82 -17.63
N ALA A 118 -1.31 -26.01 -18.12
CA ALA A 118 -2.18 -26.76 -19.02
C ALA A 118 -3.58 -26.76 -18.37
N VAL A 119 -4.50 -26.00 -18.97
CA VAL A 119 -5.88 -25.90 -18.49
C VAL A 119 -6.37 -27.34 -18.49
N ARG A 120 -6.45 -27.94 -17.30
CA ARG A 120 -6.91 -29.30 -17.14
C ARG A 120 -8.39 -29.21 -17.50
N ALA A 121 -8.70 -29.61 -18.73
CA ALA A 121 -10.06 -29.58 -19.25
C ALA A 121 -10.95 -30.30 -18.24
N VAL A 122 -11.78 -29.53 -17.54
CA VAL A 122 -12.84 -30.09 -16.72
C VAL A 122 -13.79 -30.75 -17.72
N PRO A 123 -13.99 -32.08 -17.67
CA PRO A 123 -14.91 -32.73 -18.58
C PRO A 123 -16.30 -32.13 -18.31
N VAL A 124 -16.82 -31.37 -19.27
CA VAL A 124 -18.21 -30.94 -19.23
C VAL A 124 -19.04 -32.20 -19.44
N GLN A 125 -19.61 -32.71 -18.35
CA GLN A 125 -20.51 -33.85 -18.40
C GLN A 125 -21.76 -33.40 -19.16
N SER A 126 -21.86 -33.81 -20.43
CA SER A 126 -23.01 -33.53 -21.28
C SER A 126 -24.23 -34.18 -20.64
N ALA A 127 -25.08 -33.36 -20.02
CA ALA A 127 -26.39 -33.80 -19.55
C ALA A 127 -27.21 -34.18 -20.79
N ALA A 128 -27.51 -35.47 -20.91
CA ALA A 128 -28.38 -36.01 -21.93
C ALA A 128 -29.73 -35.27 -21.94
N ALA A 129 -30.15 -34.83 -23.13
CA ALA A 129 -31.46 -34.25 -23.36
C ALA A 129 -32.58 -35.24 -22.92
N PRO A 130 -33.67 -34.76 -22.29
CA PRO A 130 -34.77 -35.65 -21.95
C PRO A 130 -35.48 -36.12 -23.22
N ALA A 131 -35.69 -37.42 -23.31
CA ALA A 131 -36.44 -38.05 -24.38
C ALA A 131 -37.88 -37.49 -24.43
N ALA A 132 -38.29 -37.07 -25.62
CA ALA A 132 -39.67 -36.69 -25.92
C ALA A 132 -40.59 -37.88 -25.64
N THR A 133 -41.52 -37.70 -24.70
CA THR A 133 -42.65 -38.62 -24.53
C THR A 133 -43.79 -38.12 -25.41
N GLN A 134 -43.99 -38.77 -26.55
CA GLN A 134 -45.25 -38.69 -27.29
C GLN A 134 -46.26 -39.61 -26.60
N ALA A 135 -47.33 -39.02 -26.05
CA ALA A 135 -48.57 -39.69 -25.69
C ALA A 135 -49.64 -38.60 -25.55
N GLU A 136 -50.89 -38.71 -25.97
CA GLU A 136 -51.61 -39.59 -26.89
C GLU A 136 -52.97 -38.88 -27.04
N VAL A 137 -53.39 -38.60 -28.27
CA VAL A 137 -54.67 -37.92 -28.56
C VAL A 137 -55.81 -38.91 -28.35
N THR A 138 -56.64 -38.71 -27.33
CA THR A 138 -57.95 -39.37 -27.23
C THR A 138 -59.07 -38.35 -27.04
N ARG A 139 -59.59 -37.90 -28.19
CA ARG A 139 -60.99 -37.63 -28.54
C ARG A 139 -62.03 -37.87 -27.42
N HIS A 140 -62.75 -36.82 -27.00
CA HIS A 140 -64.17 -36.97 -26.64
C HIS A 140 -64.97 -35.71 -26.99
N ALA A 141 -66.01 -35.92 -27.79
CA ALA A 141 -66.99 -34.95 -28.21
C ALA A 141 -68.20 -34.94 -27.26
N ALA A 142 -69.00 -33.87 -27.37
CA ALA A 142 -70.40 -33.74 -26.97
C ALA A 142 -70.72 -33.59 -25.47
N ALA A 143 -71.09 -32.37 -25.06
CA ALA A 143 -72.48 -31.97 -24.82
C ALA A 143 -72.59 -30.44 -24.84
#